data_AF-A0A0M9AUP9-F1
#
_entry.id   AF-A0A0M9AUP9-F1
#
_cell.length_a   1.000
_cell.length_b   1.000
_cell.length_c   1.000
_cell.angle_alpha   90.00
_cell.angle_beta   90.00
_cell.angle_gamma   90.00
#
_symmetry.space_group_name_H-M   'P 1'
#
loop_
_entity.id
_entity.type
_entity.pdbx_description
1 polymer ?
#
loop_
_entity_poly.entity_id
_entity_poly.type
_entity_poly.pdbx_seq_one_letter_code
_entity_poly.pdbx_strand_id
1 'polypeptide(L)' 'MSDDDSPEAVAEQSAQQAGGLDEIIPEPLLPVWNQVEKVQAFRRTHGSKYVGALELLTALALTGGYVWWLLIYLELL' A
#
# COMPACT_ATOMS: atom_id res chain seq x y z
N MET A 1 -2.57 14.96 23.19
CA MET A 1 -2.48 13.54 22.78
C MET A 1 -2.38 13.54 21.28
N SER A 2 -1.27 13.04 20.73
CA SER A 2 -0.96 13.04 19.30
C SER A 2 -1.75 11.95 18.55
N ASP A 3 -2.01 12.19 17.27
CA ASP A 3 -2.71 11.35 16.29
C ASP A 3 -2.04 9.99 15.95
N ASP A 4 -1.33 9.39 16.91
CA ASP A 4 -0.60 8.12 16.76
C ASP A 4 -1.51 6.87 16.76
N ASP A 5 -2.82 7.06 16.93
CA ASP A 5 -3.82 5.98 17.03
C ASP A 5 -4.75 5.93 15.79
N SER A 6 -4.34 6.57 14.68
CA SER A 6 -5.09 6.47 13.43
C SER A 6 -5.08 5.02 12.92
N PRO A 7 -6.21 4.52 12.36
CA PRO A 7 -6.27 3.17 11.81
C PRO A 7 -5.16 2.89 10.79
N GLU A 8 -4.74 3.91 10.06
CA GLU A 8 -3.63 3.87 9.11
C GLU A 8 -2.28 3.65 9.80
N ALA A 9 -2.00 4.35 10.91
CA ALA A 9 -0.76 4.16 11.68
C ALA A 9 -0.70 2.77 12.34
N VAL A 10 -1.82 2.29 12.88
CA VAL A 10 -1.94 0.94 13.46
C VAL A 10 -1.77 -0.13 12.36
N ALA A 11 -2.30 0.11 11.16
CA ALA A 11 -2.13 -0.79 10.02
C ALA A 11 -0.68 -0.82 9.51
N GLU A 12 0.00 0.33 9.44
CA GLU A 12 1.43 0.40 9.09
C GLU A 12 2.29 -0.32 10.13
N GLN A 13 2.04 -0.10 11.42
CA GLN A 13 2.77 -0.75 12.51
C GLN A 13 2.53 -2.26 12.50
N SER A 14 1.28 -2.70 12.30
CA SER A 14 0.92 -4.11 12.17
C SER A 14 1.57 -4.76 10.93
N ALA A 15 1.63 -4.05 9.80
CA ALA A 15 2.30 -4.52 8.58
C ALA A 15 3.82 -4.62 8.75
N GLN A 16 4.44 -3.74 9.53
CA GLN A 16 5.86 -3.81 9.86
C GLN A 16 6.19 -4.94 10.86
N GLN A 17 5.29 -5.20 11.82
CA GLN A 17 5.44 -6.20 12.87
C GLN A 17 5.07 -7.62 12.42
N ALA A 18 4.28 -7.78 11.36
CA ALA A 18 3.92 -9.08 10.79
C ALA A 18 5.12 -9.90 10.29
N GLY A 19 6.27 -9.27 10.01
CA GLY A 19 7.51 -9.98 9.67
C GLY A 19 8.24 -10.63 10.86
N GLY A 20 7.73 -10.54 12.09
CA GLY A 20 8.33 -11.10 13.31
C GLY A 20 7.45 -12.09 14.06
N LEU A 21 6.38 -12.60 13.43
CA LEU A 21 5.41 -13.52 14.06
C LEU A 21 5.83 -14.99 14.04
N ASP A 22 7.06 -15.30 13.62
CA ASP A 22 7.62 -16.65 13.62
C ASP A 22 7.62 -17.28 15.02
N GLU A 23 7.65 -16.46 16.07
CA GLU A 23 7.64 -16.89 17.48
C GLU A 23 6.22 -17.22 18.03
N ILE A 24 5.16 -16.80 17.34
CA ILE A 24 3.77 -16.89 17.85
C ILE A 24 2.92 -17.88 17.02
N ILE A 25 3.44 -18.38 15.90
CA ILE A 25 2.64 -19.21 14.98
C ILE A 25 2.72 -20.69 15.36
N PRO A 26 1.56 -21.34 15.61
CA PRO A 26 1.54 -22.75 15.97
C PRO A 26 2.02 -23.60 14.78
N GLU A 27 2.79 -24.65 15.07
CA GLU A 27 3.43 -25.54 14.07
C GLU A 27 2.54 -25.98 12.87
N PRO A 28 1.23 -26.26 13.05
CA PRO A 28 0.36 -26.64 11.92
C PRO A 28 0.14 -25.53 10.88
N LEU A 29 0.34 -24.27 11.26
CA LEU A 29 0.10 -23.10 10.40
C LEU A 29 1.38 -22.60 9.72
N LEU A 30 2.57 -23.05 10.16
CA LEU A 30 3.86 -22.77 9.51
C LEU A 30 3.86 -22.96 7.98
N PRO A 31 3.28 -24.03 7.39
CA PRO A 31 3.30 -24.19 5.93
C PRO A 31 2.51 -23.10 5.20
N VAL A 32 1.41 -22.62 5.79
CA VAL A 32 0.60 -21.52 5.24
C VAL A 32 1.28 -20.18 5.50
N TRP A 33 1.87 -20.01 6.68
CA TRP A 33 2.60 -18.81 7.06
C TRP A 33 3.80 -18.55 6.17
N ASN A 34 4.57 -19.58 5.82
CA ASN A 34 5.69 -19.49 4.88
C ASN A 34 5.29 -18.93 3.50
N GLN A 35 4.03 -19.08 3.09
CA GLN A 35 3.55 -18.47 1.84
C GLN A 35 3.20 -17.00 2.03
N VAL A 36 2.56 -16.67 3.14
CA VAL A 36 2.25 -15.27 3.51
C VAL A 36 3.52 -14.46 3.67
N GLU A 37 4.54 -15.01 4.32
CA GLU A 37 5.83 -14.37 4.52
C GLU A 37 6.55 -14.10 3.19
N LYS A 38 6.50 -15.03 2.22
CA LYS A 38 7.03 -14.78 0.86
C LYS A 38 6.35 -13.61 0.17
N VAL A 39 5.02 -13.50 0.32
CA VAL A 39 4.24 -12.39 -0.25
C VAL A 39 4.54 -11.08 0.49
N GLN A 40 4.72 -11.11 1.81
CA GLN A 40 5.13 -9.94 2.59
C GLN A 40 6.56 -9.51 2.26
N ALA A 41 7.49 -10.44 2.12
CA ALA A 41 8.87 -10.18 1.71
C ALA A 41 8.91 -9.57 0.29
N PHE A 42 8.13 -10.11 -0.64
CA PHE A 42 7.97 -9.52 -1.97
C PHE A 42 7.43 -8.08 -1.91
N ARG A 43 6.40 -7.83 -1.08
CA ARG A 43 5.89 -6.48 -0.83
C ARG A 43 6.92 -5.56 -0.17
N ARG A 44 7.74 -6.06 0.75
CA ARG A 44 8.78 -5.26 1.41
C ARG A 44 9.90 -4.87 0.45
N THR A 45 10.25 -5.75 -0.49
CA THR A 45 11.32 -5.50 -1.46
C THR A 45 10.85 -4.69 -2.67
N HIS A 46 9.63 -4.92 -3.15
CA HIS A 46 9.15 -4.38 -4.42
C HIS A 46 7.91 -3.49 -4.28
N GLY A 47 7.22 -3.53 -3.15
CA GLY A 47 5.97 -2.81 -2.92
C GLY A 47 6.13 -1.30 -3.07
N SER A 48 7.18 -0.68 -2.50
CA SER A 48 7.32 0.79 -2.59
C SER A 48 7.51 1.27 -4.04
N LYS A 49 8.20 0.50 -4.88
CA LYS A 49 8.43 0.85 -6.28
C LYS A 49 7.18 0.65 -7.15
N TYR A 50 6.48 -0.47 -7.00
CA TYR A 50 5.28 -0.75 -7.80
C TYR A 50 4.07 0.06 -7.34
N VAL A 51 3.87 0.19 -6.02
CA VAL A 51 2.82 1.05 -5.46
C VAL A 51 3.10 2.51 -5.83
N GLY A 52 4.33 2.99 -5.65
CA GLY A 52 4.69 4.36 -6.06
C GLY A 52 4.52 4.62 -7.56
N ALA A 53 4.81 3.64 -8.42
CA ALA A 53 4.56 3.76 -9.86
C ALA A 53 3.06 3.83 -10.18
N LEU A 54 2.24 3.00 -9.53
CA LEU A 54 0.78 3.02 -9.70
C LEU A 54 0.15 4.29 -9.15
N GLU A 55 0.62 4.78 -8.01
CA GLU A 55 0.24 6.07 -7.44
C GLU A 55 0.57 7.22 -8.40
N LEU A 56 1.78 7.23 -8.97
CA LEU A 56 2.19 8.23 -9.96
C LEU A 56 1.30 8.19 -11.21
N LEU A 57 1.04 7.00 -11.75
CA LEU A 57 0.16 6.82 -12.91
C LEU A 57 -1.26 7.29 -12.62
N THR A 58 -1.78 6.96 -11.43
CA THR A 58 -3.12 7.38 -10.99
C THR A 58 -3.16 8.89 -10.82
N ALA A 59 -2.15 9.50 -10.21
CA ALA A 59 -2.03 10.94 -10.05
C ALA A 59 -1.99 11.66 -11.40
N LEU A 60 -1.24 11.13 -12.37
CA LEU A 60 -1.20 11.67 -13.74
C LEU A 60 -2.54 11.54 -14.45
N ALA A 61 -3.21 10.40 -14.33
CA ALA A 61 -4.52 10.18 -14.94
C ALA A 61 -5.58 11.14 -14.35
N LEU A 62 -5.62 11.29 -13.03
CA LEU A 62 -6.52 12.22 -12.35
C LEU A 62 -6.23 13.67 -12.72
N THR A 63 -4.96 14.07 -12.72
CA THR A 63 -4.54 15.44 -13.07
C THR A 63 -4.89 15.74 -14.52
N GLY A 64 -4.56 14.83 -15.44
CA GLY A 64 -4.87 14.99 -16.86
C GLY A 64 -6.38 15.03 -17.12
N GLY A 65 -7.15 14.14 -16.49
CA GLY A 65 -8.60 14.12 -16.58
C GLY A 65 -9.24 15.40 -16.02
N TYR A 66 -8.72 15.93 -14.91
CA TYR A 66 -9.19 17.19 -14.34
C TYR A 66 -8.90 18.38 -15.25
N VAL A 67 -7.67 18.50 -15.77
CA VAL A 67 -7.30 19.57 -16.71
C VAL A 67 -8.15 19.50 -17.98
N TRP A 68 -8.33 18.30 -18.54
CA TRP A 68 -9.19 18.08 -19.69
C TRP A 68 -10.63 18.52 -19.43
N TRP A 69 -11.20 18.09 -18.31
CA TRP A 69 -12.54 18.52 -17.90
C TRP A 69 -12.64 20.05 -17.76
N LEU A 70 -11.61 20.69 -17.22
CA LEU A 70 -11.54 22.14 -17.04
C LEU A 70 -11.53 22.88 -18.38
N LEU A 71 -10.82 22.35 -19.38
CA LEU A 71 -10.81 22.92 -20.74
C LEU A 71 -12.19 22.86 -21.40
N ILE A 72 -12.90 21.73 -21.25
CA ILE A 72 -14.29 21.59 -21.74
C ILE A 72 -15.21 22.54 -20.99
N TYR A 73 -15.10 22.59 -19.66
CA TYR A 73 -15.95 23.43 -18.82
C TYR A 73 -15.81 24.93 -19.15
N LEU A 74 -14.60 25.36 -19.53
CA LEU A 74 -14.32 26.72 -19.95
C LEU A 74 -14.55 26.98 -21.45
N GLU A 75 -15.05 26.01 -22.21
CA GLU A 75 -15.25 26.10 -23.68
C GLU A 75 -13.96 26.50 -24.44
N LEU A 76 -12.80 26.11 -23.89
CA LEU A 76 -11.49 26.33 -24.52
C LEU A 76 -11.14 25.21 -25.51
N LEU A 77 -11.89 24.12 -25.47
CA LEU A 77 -11.81 22.93 -26.31
C LEU A 77 -13.23 22.51 -26.72
#